data_AF-A0A3R1B4T4-F1
#
_entry.id   AF-A0A3R1B4T4-F1
#
_cell.length_a   1.000
_cell.length_b   1.000
_cell.length_c   1.000
_cell.angle_alpha   90.00
_cell.angle_beta   90.00
_cell.angle_gamma   90.00
#
_symmetry.space_group_name_H-M   'P 1'
#
loop_
_entity.id
_entity.type
_entity.pdbx_description
1 polymer ?
#
loop_
_entity_poly.entity_id
_entity_poly.type
_entity_poly.pdbx_seq_one_letter_code
_entity_poly.pdbx_strand_id
1 'polypeptide(L)'
;RIEGLTYSLFSFTRKCGQAIGGSIPAFILGLNGYIANQAQTPEVITGIRMSISLIPCGFMLLAFIIIWFYPLTDNKFKEIIQEIDKRKQSQQQFIKDFNK
;
A
#
# COMPACT_ATOMS: atom_id res chain seq x y z
N ARG A 1 5.74 -24.72 6.52
CA ARG A 1 4.28 -24.91 6.30
C ARG A 1 3.46 -23.63 6.50
N ILE A 2 3.76 -22.76 7.48
CA ILE A 2 3.03 -21.49 7.68
C ILE A 2 3.29 -20.45 6.57
N GLU A 3 4.52 -20.38 6.07
CA GLU A 3 4.92 -19.39 5.05
C GLU A 3 4.07 -19.46 3.75
N GLY A 4 3.72 -20.67 3.31
CA GLY A 4 2.87 -20.86 2.12
C GLY A 4 1.44 -20.37 2.31
N LEU A 5 0.89 -20.48 3.52
CA LEU A 5 -0.45 -19.96 3.85
C LEU A 5 -0.43 -18.43 3.91
N THR A 6 0.59 -17.84 4.55
CA THR A 6 0.75 -16.38 4.62
C THR A 6 0.91 -15.77 3.22
N TYR A 7 1.75 -16.36 2.37
CA TYR A 7 1.99 -15.84 1.02
C TYR A 7 0.75 -15.97 0.11
N SER A 8 0.05 -17.11 0.18
CA SER A 8 -1.18 -17.31 -0.60
C SER A 8 -2.30 -16.35 -0.17
N LEU A 9 -2.50 -16.13 1.13
CA LEU A 9 -3.48 -15.15 1.62
C LEU A 9 -3.13 -13.72 1.22
N PHE A 10 -1.85 -13.33 1.31
CA PHE A 10 -1.39 -12.02 0.88
C PHE A 10 -1.66 -11.78 -0.61
N SER A 11 -1.26 -12.75 -1.46
CA SER A 11 -1.47 -12.64 -2.91
C SER A 11 -2.95 -12.67 -3.30
N PHE A 12 -3.79 -13.45 -2.62
CA PHE A 12 -5.24 -13.45 -2.79
C PHE A 12 -5.85 -12.08 -2.46
N THR A 13 -5.53 -11.53 -1.28
CA THR A 13 -6.02 -10.22 -0.85
C THR A 13 -5.63 -9.12 -1.84
N ARG A 14 -4.38 -9.16 -2.33
CA ARG A 14 -3.91 -8.25 -3.37
C ARG A 14 -4.73 -8.36 -4.66
N LYS A 15 -5.05 -9.57 -5.11
CA LYS A 15 -5.88 -9.78 -6.31
C LYS A 15 -7.30 -9.26 -6.10
N CYS A 16 -7.90 -9.46 -4.93
CA CYS A 16 -9.21 -8.89 -4.59
C CYS A 16 -9.17 -7.35 -4.64
N GLY A 17 -8.14 -6.74 -4.04
CA GLY A 17 -7.94 -5.29 -4.10
C GLY A 17 -7.77 -4.78 -5.53
N GLN A 18 -7.02 -5.48 -6.37
CA GLN A 18 -6.85 -5.15 -7.78
C GLN A 18 -8.14 -5.30 -8.59
N ALA A 19 -8.96 -6.31 -8.32
CA ALA A 19 -10.24 -6.49 -9.00
C ALA A 19 -11.19 -5.34 -8.66
N ILE A 20 -11.28 -4.97 -7.39
CA ILE A 20 -12.10 -3.85 -6.93
C ILE A 20 -11.55 -2.53 -7.52
N GLY A 21 -10.26 -2.27 -7.37
CA GLY A 21 -9.61 -1.06 -7.91
C GLY A 21 -9.71 -0.94 -9.43
N GLY A 22 -9.57 -2.07 -10.14
CA GLY A 22 -9.69 -2.14 -11.60
C GLY A 22 -11.12 -1.92 -12.11
N SER A 23 -12.14 -2.08 -11.26
CA SER A 23 -13.53 -1.77 -11.62
C SER A 23 -13.84 -0.27 -11.59
N ILE A 24 -13.08 0.52 -10.83
CA ILE A 24 -13.32 1.96 -10.62
C ILE A 24 -13.36 2.73 -11.96
N PRO A 25 -12.43 2.55 -12.92
CA PRO A 25 -12.50 3.22 -14.22
C PRO A 25 -13.80 2.93 -14.98
N ALA A 26 -14.35 1.71 -14.88
CA ALA A 26 -15.61 1.37 -15.55
C ALA A 26 -16.78 2.20 -14.98
N PHE A 27 -16.83 2.39 -13.66
CA PHE A 27 -17.82 3.27 -13.03
C PHE A 27 -17.63 4.74 -13.43
N ILE A 28 -16.39 5.22 -13.49
CA ILE A 28 -16.09 6.60 -13.94
C ILE A 28 -16.62 6.84 -15.34
N LEU A 29 -16.40 5.91 -16.27
CA LEU A 29 -16.89 6.01 -17.64
C LEU A 29 -18.43 6.09 -17.67
N GLY A 30 -19.11 5.22 -16.93
CA GLY A 30 -20.57 5.22 -16.84
C GLY A 30 -21.14 6.52 -16.26
N LEU A 31 -20.55 7.04 -15.18
CA LEU A 31 -20.99 8.27 -14.52
C LEU A 31 -20.79 9.53 -15.38
N ASN A 32 -19.74 9.56 -16.21
CA ASN A 32 -19.46 10.69 -17.09
C ASN A 32 -20.22 10.60 -18.44
N GLY A 33 -21.08 9.60 -18.64
CA GLY A 33 -21.87 9.46 -19.87
C GLY A 33 -21.08 9.00 -21.08
N TYR A 34 -20.01 8.22 -20.87
CA TYR A 34 -19.20 7.67 -21.96
C TYR A 34 -20.02 6.72 -22.84
N ILE A 35 -19.97 6.92 -24.16
CA ILE A 35 -20.63 6.06 -25.14
C ILE A 35 -19.60 5.46 -26.08
N ALA A 36 -19.53 4.13 -26.19
CA ALA A 36 -18.54 3.48 -27.03
C ALA A 36 -18.75 3.76 -28.54
N ASN A 37 -17.66 3.73 -29.31
CA ASN A 37 -17.67 3.80 -30.78
C ASN A 37 -18.23 5.10 -31.39
N GLN A 38 -18.28 6.18 -30.61
CA GLN A 38 -18.65 7.51 -31.12
C GLN A 38 -17.69 8.60 -30.60
N ALA A 39 -17.66 9.75 -31.27
CA ALA A 39 -16.92 10.91 -30.82
C ALA A 39 -17.48 11.38 -29.46
N GLN A 40 -16.62 11.46 -28.45
CA GLN A 40 -16.99 11.98 -27.13
C GLN A 40 -16.97 13.51 -27.14
N THR A 41 -17.86 14.12 -26.38
CA THR A 41 -17.84 15.57 -26.23
C THR A 41 -16.62 15.99 -25.38
N PRO A 42 -16.11 17.23 -25.58
CA PRO A 42 -14.98 17.74 -24.78
C PRO A 42 -15.24 17.71 -23.26
N GLU A 43 -16.49 17.87 -22.84
CA GLU A 43 -16.92 17.83 -21.44
C GLU A 43 -16.72 16.43 -20.85
N VAL A 44 -17.14 15.38 -21.56
CA VAL A 44 -16.97 13.98 -21.14
C VAL A 44 -15.49 13.63 -21.01
N ILE A 45 -14.67 14.03 -21.98
CA ILE A 45 -13.21 13.79 -21.97
C ILE A 45 -12.57 14.46 -20.75
N THR A 46 -12.94 15.70 -20.47
CA THR A 46 -12.39 16.48 -19.34
C THR A 46 -12.86 15.90 -18.01
N GLY A 47 -14.14 15.50 -17.90
CA GLY A 47 -14.70 14.84 -16.72
C GLY A 47 -14.00 13.53 -16.38
N ILE A 48 -13.72 12.68 -17.38
CA ILE A 48 -12.96 11.44 -17.21
C ILE A 48 -11.54 11.73 -16.73
N ARG A 49 -10.83 12.67 -17.36
CA ARG A 49 -9.45 13.04 -16.98
C ARG A 49 -9.38 13.55 -15.55
N MET A 50 -10.29 14.45 -15.17
CA MET A 50 -10.35 14.95 -13.80
C MET A 50 -10.65 13.82 -12.81
N SER A 51 -11.62 12.94 -13.11
CA SER A 51 -11.98 11.82 -12.25
C SER A 51 -10.80 10.86 -12.00
N ILE A 52 -10.07 10.50 -13.06
CA ILE A 52 -8.89 9.62 -12.97
C ILE A 52 -7.74 10.27 -12.19
N SER A 53 -7.65 11.60 -12.15
CA SER A 53 -6.65 12.32 -11.34
C SER A 53 -7.08 12.55 -9.88
N LEU A 54 -8.35 12.83 -9.64
CA LEU A 54 -8.88 13.22 -8.34
C LEU A 54 -8.92 12.04 -7.37
N ILE A 55 -9.26 10.85 -7.88
CA ILE A 55 -9.34 9.63 -7.05
C ILE A 55 -7.96 9.25 -6.49
N PRO A 56 -6.89 9.08 -7.30
CA PRO A 56 -5.55 8.85 -6.78
C PRO A 56 -5.06 9.98 -5.88
N CYS A 57 -5.38 11.24 -6.21
CA CYS A 57 -5.01 12.39 -5.37
C CYS A 57 -5.61 12.28 -3.95
N GLY A 58 -6.90 11.92 -3.85
CA GLY A 58 -7.57 11.70 -2.57
C GLY A 58 -6.92 10.57 -1.76
N PHE A 59 -6.60 9.44 -2.39
CA PHE A 59 -5.88 8.35 -1.73
C PHE A 59 -4.46 8.75 -1.30
N MET A 60 -3.77 9.55 -2.10
CA MET A 60 -2.44 10.06 -1.76
C MET A 60 -2.49 10.98 -0.55
N LEU A 61 -3.46 11.90 -0.49
CA LEU A 61 -3.67 12.77 0.67
C LEU A 61 -4.02 11.98 1.93
N LEU A 62 -4.87 10.97 1.81
CA LEU A 62 -5.21 10.08 2.92
C LEU A 62 -3.97 9.30 3.41
N ALA A 63 -3.15 8.77 2.50
CA ALA A 63 -1.89 8.12 2.85
C ALA A 63 -0.91 9.09 3.52
N PHE A 64 -0.83 10.33 3.03
CA PHE A 64 -0.01 11.38 3.63
C PHE A 64 -0.43 11.69 5.07
N ILE A 65 -1.74 11.85 5.33
CA ILE A 65 -2.26 12.06 6.67
C ILE A 65 -1.89 10.89 7.59
N ILE A 66 -2.08 9.65 7.14
CA ILE A 66 -1.74 8.45 7.93
C ILE A 66 -0.25 8.41 8.27
N ILE A 67 0.62 8.66 7.28
CA ILE A 67 2.08 8.68 7.49
C ILE A 67 2.48 9.82 8.42
N TRP A 68 1.81 10.97 8.35
CA TRP A 68 2.11 12.10 9.22
C TRP A 68 1.84 11.78 10.70
N PHE A 69 0.83 10.97 11.00
CA PHE A 69 0.59 10.45 12.35
C PHE A 69 1.46 9.25 12.73
N TYR A 70 2.23 8.68 11.78
CA TYR A 70 3.05 7.50 12.04
C TYR A 70 4.34 7.91 12.78
N PRO A 71 4.56 7.46 14.03
CA PRO A 71 5.64 7.94 14.90
C PRO A 71 7.00 7.27 14.59
N LEU A 72 7.30 7.02 13.31
CA LEU A 72 8.56 6.43 12.88
C LEU A 72 9.56 7.53 12.52
N THR A 73 9.90 8.34 13.52
CA THR A 73 10.99 9.31 13.41
C THR A 73 12.33 8.57 13.40
N ASP A 74 13.36 9.13 12.77
CA ASP A 74 14.73 8.57 12.75
C ASP A 74 15.24 8.10 14.14
N ASN A 75 14.81 8.78 15.20
CA ASN A 75 15.12 8.42 16.58
C ASN A 75 14.53 7.06 16.97
N LYS A 76 13.26 6.78 16.63
CA LYS A 76 12.62 5.48 16.86
C LYS A 76 13.25 4.38 16.03
N PHE A 77 13.65 4.69 14.80
CA PHE A 77 14.39 3.74 13.97
C PHE A 77 15.74 3.37 14.60
N LYS A 78 16.51 4.35 15.09
CA LYS A 78 17.79 4.12 15.79
C LYS A 78 17.61 3.32 17.08
N GLU A 79 16.58 3.61 17.87
CA GLU A 79 16.24 2.83 19.07
C GLU A 79 15.99 1.36 18.73
N ILE A 80 15.20 1.08 17.68
CA ILE A 80 14.87 -0.28 17.24
C ILE A 80 16.15 -1.03 16.78
N ILE A 81 17.03 -0.38 16.01
CA ILE A 81 18.30 -1.01 15.59
C ILE A 81 19.18 -1.33 16.79
N GLN A 82 19.34 -0.39 17.73
CA GLN A 82 20.14 -0.61 18.93
C GLN A 82 19.59 -1.77 19.77
N GLU A 83 18.27 -1.91 19.85
CA GLU A 83 17.64 -3.03 20.55
C GLU A 83 17.86 -4.37 19.84
N ILE A 84 17.76 -4.40 18.51
CA ILE A 84 18.05 -5.60 17.70
C ILE A 84 19.50 -6.05 17.89
N ASP A 85 20.46 -5.12 17.87
CA ASP A 85 21.88 -5.45 18.04
C ASP A 85 22.21 -5.95 19.45
N LYS A 86 21.61 -5.33 20.48
CA LYS A 86 21.74 -5.83 21.87
C LYS A 86 21.23 -7.26 22.02
N ARG A 87 20.07 -7.58 21.43
CA ARG A 87 19.50 -8.94 21.46
C ARG A 87 20.38 -9.97 20.74
N LYS A 88 21.01 -9.58 19.63
CA LYS A 88 21.97 -10.44 18.92
C LYS A 88 23.23 -10.69 19.76
N GLN A 89 23.77 -9.65 20.38
CA GLN A 89 24.95 -9.77 21.24
C GLN A 89 24.67 -10.67 22.46
N SER A 90 23.51 -10.51 23.12
CA SER A 90 23.14 -11.37 24.24
C SER A 90 22.97 -12.84 23.84
N GLN A 91 22.41 -13.12 22.64
CA GLN A 91 22.34 -14.49 22.14
C GLN A 91 23.71 -15.08 21.81
N GLN A 92 24.61 -14.29 21.20
CA GLN A 92 25.98 -14.75 20.93
C GLN A 92 26.76 -15.02 22.22
N GLN A 93 26.57 -14.20 23.26
CA GLN A 93 27.19 -14.41 24.56
C GLN A 93 26.68 -15.70 25.21
N PHE A 94 25.37 -15.93 25.21
CA PHE A 94 24.77 -17.17 25.71
C PHE A 94 25.32 -18.42 25.00
N ILE A 95 25.47 -18.37 23.67
CA ILE A 95 26.02 -19.48 22.89
C ILE A 95 27.50 -19.74 23.25
N LYS A 96 28.29 -18.68 23.49
CA LYS A 96 29.68 -18.82 23.94
C LYS A 96 29.79 -19.41 25.33
N ASP A 97 28.91 -18.99 26.25
CA ASP A 97 28.89 -19.47 27.63
C ASP A 97 28.43 -20.94 27.71
N PHE A 98 27.57 -21.40 26.79
CA PHE A 98 27.13 -22.81 26.70
C PHE A 98 28.19 -23.74 26.09
N ASN A 99 29.04 -23.23 25.20
CA ASN A 99 30.10 -24.01 24.54
C ASN A 99 31.42 -24.07 25.33
N LYS A 100 31.45 -23.52 26.55
CA LYS A 100 32.61 -23.50 27.45
C LYS A 100 32.39 -24.50 28.59
#